data_AF-E0S2Y2-F1
#
_entry.id   AF-E0S2Y2-F1
#
_cell.length_a   1.000
_cell.length_b   1.000
_cell.length_c   1.000
_cell.angle_alpha   90.00
_cell.angle_beta   90.00
_cell.angle_gamma   90.00
#
_symmetry.space_group_name_H-M   'P 1'
#
loop_
_entity.id
_entity.type
_entity.pdbx_description
1 polymer ?
#
loop_
_entity_poly.entity_id
_entity_poly.type
_entity_poly.pdbx_seq_one_letter_code
_entity_poly.pdbx_strand_id
1 'polypeptide(L)'
;MDILMIDKTGKKGIFVECKFTNSKMPHSEYEDLKTAMLAFPNIEEKYIFFVSKSGYEKSVVRHAAEDGAVLLELDDLFKIS
;
A
#
# COMPACT_ATOMS: atom_id res chain seq x y z
N MET A 1 5.74 6.43 1.59
CA MET A 1 4.94 6.42 0.34
C MET A 1 5.88 6.52 -0.82
N ASP A 2 5.97 5.46 -1.62
CA ASP A 2 6.92 5.36 -2.73
C ASP A 2 6.30 5.72 -4.07
N ILE A 3 5.03 5.38 -4.28
CA ILE A 3 4.28 5.74 -5.49
C ILE A 3 2.98 6.41 -5.09
N LEU A 4 2.73 7.56 -5.72
CA LEU A 4 1.46 8.27 -5.71
C LEU A 4 1.04 8.52 -7.15
N MET A 5 -0.15 8.06 -7.50
CA MET A 5 -0.79 8.44 -8.75
C MET A 5 -2.17 9.00 -8.43
N ILE A 6 -2.46 10.19 -8.96
CA ILE A 6 -3.78 10.82 -8.84
C ILE A 6 -4.36 10.90 -10.25
N ASP A 7 -5.62 10.52 -10.40
CA ASP A 7 -6.30 10.56 -11.67
C ASP A 7 -6.52 12.01 -12.16
N LYS A 8 -6.94 12.16 -13.42
CA LYS A 8 -7.13 13.49 -14.03
C LYS A 8 -8.22 14.32 -13.35
N THR A 9 -9.16 13.69 -12.64
CA THR A 9 -10.22 14.41 -11.92
C THR A 9 -9.78 14.87 -10.53
N GLY A 10 -8.67 14.35 -10.02
CA GLY A 10 -8.23 14.62 -8.65
C GLY A 10 -9.08 13.92 -7.59
N LYS A 11 -9.88 12.92 -7.97
CA LYS A 11 -10.83 12.22 -7.08
C LYS A 11 -10.43 10.79 -6.77
N LYS A 12 -9.60 10.18 -7.61
CA LYS A 12 -9.08 8.82 -7.40
C LYS A 12 -7.57 8.84 -7.20
N GLY A 13 -7.08 8.07 -6.23
CA GLY A 13 -5.66 7.98 -5.92
C GLY A 13 -5.20 6.54 -5.75
N ILE A 14 -4.03 6.22 -6.29
CA ILE A 14 -3.28 4.99 -6.02
C ILE A 14 -2.11 5.36 -5.12
N PHE A 15 -2.03 4.70 -3.96
CA PHE A 15 -1.04 4.91 -2.92
C PHE A 15 -0.29 3.61 -2.70
N VAL A 16 1.03 3.63 -2.83
CA VAL A 16 1.86 2.43 -2.73
C VAL A 16 3.01 2.64 -1.75
N GLU A 17 3.22 1.66 -0.89
CA GLU A 17 4.44 1.48 -0.11
C GLU A 17 5.15 0.20 -0.52
N CYS A 18 6.47 0.25 -0.68
CA CYS A 18 7.30 -0.88 -1.04
C CYS A 18 8.34 -1.18 0.04
N LYS A 19 8.50 -2.46 0.38
CA LYS A 19 9.61 -2.92 1.23
C LYS A 19 10.35 -4.10 0.61
N PHE A 20 11.57 -3.84 0.15
CA PHE A 20 12.45 -4.84 -0.47
C PHE A 20 13.62 -5.21 0.44
N THR A 21 13.31 -5.69 1.65
CA THR A 21 14.30 -6.23 2.60
C THR A 21 14.07 -7.73 2.80
N ASN A 22 15.03 -8.40 3.46
CA ASN A 22 14.89 -9.81 3.88
C ASN A 22 14.08 -9.97 5.18
N SER A 23 13.29 -8.95 5.55
CA SER A 23 12.43 -8.94 6.72
C SER A 23 10.99 -8.66 6.30
N LYS A 24 10.03 -9.20 7.06
CA LYS A 24 8.62 -8.88 6.86
C LYS A 24 8.41 -7.37 6.98
N MET A 25 7.48 -6.83 6.19
CA MET A 25 7.06 -5.44 6.31
C MET A 25 6.42 -5.21 7.69
N PRO A 26 6.98 -4.31 8.51
CA PRO A 26 6.46 -4.05 9.84
C PRO A 26 5.21 -3.17 9.79
N HIS A 27 4.42 -3.22 10.86
CA HIS A 27 3.21 -2.39 10.97
C HIS A 27 3.47 -0.87 10.83
N SER A 28 4.66 -0.39 11.20
CA SER A 28 4.98 1.04 11.09
C SER A 28 4.89 1.55 9.65
N GLU A 29 5.32 0.77 8.65
CA GLU A 29 5.22 1.16 7.23
C GLU A 29 3.76 1.34 6.80
N TYR A 30 2.86 0.55 7.39
CA TYR A 30 1.43 0.64 7.14
C TYR A 30 0.83 1.95 7.69
N GLU A 31 1.19 2.29 8.94
CA GLU A 31 0.76 3.53 9.58
C GLU A 31 1.36 4.77 8.93
N ASP A 32 2.61 4.67 8.45
CA ASP A 32 3.30 5.74 7.73
C ASP A 32 2.57 6.05 6.41
N LEU A 33 2.17 5.03 5.65
CA LEU A 33 1.37 5.23 4.43
C LEU A 33 0.00 5.85 4.76
N LYS A 34 -0.72 5.34 5.78
CA LYS A 34 -2.02 5.89 6.21
C LYS A 34 -1.91 7.36 6.61
N THR A 35 -0.84 7.71 7.33
CA THR A 35 -0.56 9.08 7.73
C THR A 35 -0.27 9.96 6.51
N ALA A 36 0.54 9.48 5.57
CA ALA A 36 0.83 10.22 4.34
C ALA A 36 -0.43 10.49 3.50
N MET A 37 -1.38 9.54 3.47
CA MET A 37 -2.65 9.69 2.76
C MET A 37 -3.53 10.83 3.31
N LEU A 38 -3.34 11.26 4.56
CA LEU A 38 -4.08 12.38 5.15
C LEU A 38 -3.75 13.73 4.46
N ALA A 39 -2.61 13.84 3.78
CA ALA A 39 -2.26 15.01 2.99
C ALA A 39 -3.13 15.20 1.74
N PHE A 40 -3.97 14.22 1.38
CA PHE A 40 -4.81 14.22 0.18
C PHE A 40 -6.31 14.11 0.52
N PRO A 41 -6.90 15.11 1.21
CA PRO A 41 -8.27 15.04 1.70
C PRO A 41 -9.33 15.04 0.58
N ASN A 42 -8.97 15.48 -0.62
CA ASN A 42 -9.89 15.58 -1.77
C ASN A 42 -10.03 14.28 -2.57
N ILE A 43 -9.23 13.25 -2.25
CA ILE A 43 -9.31 11.93 -2.89
C ILE A 43 -10.43 11.14 -2.22
N GLU A 44 -11.47 10.87 -2.99
CA GLU A 44 -12.67 10.16 -2.54
C GLU A 44 -12.47 8.64 -2.66
N GLU A 45 -11.81 8.19 -3.73
CA GLU A 45 -11.58 6.77 -4.01
C GLU A 45 -10.08 6.45 -3.90
N LYS A 46 -9.73 5.62 -2.91
CA LYS A 46 -8.34 5.32 -2.56
C LYS A 46 -8.04 3.85 -2.83
N TYR A 47 -7.03 3.62 -3.64
CA TYR A 47 -6.47 2.29 -3.90
C TYR A 47 -5.13 2.19 -3.20
N ILE A 48 -5.03 1.27 -2.25
CA ILE A 48 -3.85 1.14 -1.37
C ILE A 48 -3.16 -0.17 -1.69
N PHE A 49 -1.86 -0.11 -1.98
CA PHE A 49 -1.05 -1.28 -2.25
C PHE A 49 0.18 -1.30 -1.34
N PHE A 50 0.48 -2.48 -0.81
CA PHE A 50 1.75 -2.73 -0.15
C PHE A 50 2.48 -3.81 -0.91
N VAL A 51 3.72 -3.53 -1.31
CA VAL A 51 4.57 -4.47 -2.04
C VAL A 51 5.69 -4.93 -1.13
N SER A 52 5.87 -6.25 -0.96
CA SER A 52 6.93 -6.78 -0.11
C SER A 52 7.68 -7.93 -0.74
N LYS A 53 9.01 -7.93 -0.61
CA LYS A 53 9.85 -9.08 -0.97
C LYS A 53 9.63 -10.28 -0.03
N SER A 54 9.49 -10.02 1.26
CA SER A 54 9.54 -11.04 2.32
C SER A 54 8.20 -11.21 3.04
N GLY A 55 7.11 -10.77 2.41
CA GLY A 55 5.77 -10.77 2.99
C GLY A 55 5.59 -9.78 4.13
N TYR A 56 4.61 -10.04 4.99
CA TYR A 56 4.05 -9.06 5.92
C TYR A 56 3.94 -9.58 7.35
N GLU A 57 4.02 -8.67 8.33
CA GLU A 57 3.60 -8.96 9.69
C GLU A 57 2.09 -9.24 9.76
N LYS A 58 1.66 -10.00 10.78
CA LYS A 58 0.24 -10.35 10.97
C LYS A 58 -0.65 -9.11 11.14
N SER A 59 -0.11 -8.07 11.78
CA SER A 59 -0.75 -6.76 11.94
C SER A 59 -1.06 -6.11 10.60
N VAL A 60 -0.11 -6.12 9.66
CA VAL A 60 -0.29 -5.58 8.30
C VAL A 60 -1.36 -6.37 7.56
N VAL A 61 -1.32 -7.72 7.61
CA VAL A 61 -2.34 -8.57 6.98
C VAL A 61 -3.73 -8.28 7.52
N ARG A 62 -3.86 -8.12 8.85
CA ARG A 62 -5.14 -7.81 9.49
C ARG A 62 -5.69 -6.45 9.03
N HIS A 63 -4.90 -5.38 9.14
CA HIS A 63 -5.39 -4.05 8.79
C HIS A 63 -5.61 -3.89 7.29
N ALA A 64 -4.82 -4.56 6.45
CA ALA A 64 -5.05 -4.57 5.01
C ALA A 64 -6.44 -5.16 4.68
N ALA A 65 -6.85 -6.24 5.36
CA ALA A 65 -8.19 -6.79 5.19
C ALA A 65 -9.30 -5.86 5.71
N GLU A 66 -9.06 -5.13 6.79
CA GLU A 66 -10.01 -4.16 7.37
C GLU A 66 -10.18 -2.91 6.50
N ASP A 67 -9.08 -2.38 5.96
CA ASP A 67 -9.05 -1.14 5.18
C ASP A 67 -9.21 -1.37 3.66
N GLY A 68 -9.21 -2.64 3.20
CA GLY A 68 -9.28 -2.99 1.78
C GLY A 68 -7.99 -2.74 1.01
N ALA A 69 -6.83 -2.74 1.68
CA ALA A 69 -5.53 -2.63 1.04
C ALA A 69 -5.11 -3.95 0.38
N VAL A 70 -4.44 -3.85 -0.77
CA VAL A 70 -3.95 -5.02 -1.52
C VAL A 70 -2.50 -5.29 -1.14
N LEU A 71 -2.21 -6.55 -0.80
CA LEU A 71 -0.87 -7.03 -0.51
C LEU A 71 -0.33 -7.78 -1.72
N LEU A 72 0.83 -7.38 -2.22
CA LEU A 72 1.49 -7.95 -3.39
C LEU A 72 2.89 -8.46 -3.04
N GLU A 73 3.10 -9.76 -3.19
CA GLU A 73 4.43 -10.36 -3.14
C GLU A 73 5.03 -10.51 -4.55
N LEU A 74 6.30 -10.93 -4.64
CA LEU A 74 7.01 -11.08 -5.92
C LEU A 74 6.25 -11.94 -6.93
N ASP A 75 5.70 -13.06 -6.48
CA ASP A 75 4.96 -13.98 -7.35
C ASP A 75 3.69 -13.35 -7.93
N ASP A 76 3.05 -12.43 -7.20
CA ASP A 76 1.88 -11.72 -7.69
C ASP A 76 2.26 -10.70 -8.75
N LEU A 77 3.39 -10.02 -8.56
CA LEU A 77 3.94 -9.08 -9.54
C LEU A 77 4.37 -9.76 -10.85
N PHE A 78 4.98 -10.94 -10.78
CA PHE A 78 5.36 -11.69 -11.99
C PHE A 78 4.18 -12.31 -12.74
N LYS A 79 3.01 -12.46 -12.11
CA LYS A 79 1.79 -12.93 -12.79
C LYS A 79 1.11 -11.83 -13.62
N ILE A 80 1.38 -10.57 -13.30
CA ILE A 80 0.77 -9.40 -13.98
C ILE A 80 1.70 -8.75 -15.01
N SER A 81 2.93 -9.26 -15.14
CA SER A 81 3.94 -8.81 -16.11
C SER A 81 3.84 -9.54 -17.45
#